data_AF-A0AAN7H3L0-F1
#
_entry.id   AF-A0AAN7H3L0-F1
#
_cell.length_a   1.000
_cell.length_b   1.000
_cell.length_c   1.000
_cell.angle_alpha   90.00
_cell.angle_beta   90.00
_cell.angle_gamma   90.00
#
_symmetry.space_group_name_H-M   'P 1'
#
loop_
_entity.id
_entity.type
_entity.pdbx_description
1 polymer ?
#
loop_
_entity_poly.entity_id
_entity_poly.type
_entity_poly.pdbx_seq_one_letter_code
_entity_poly.pdbx_strand_id
1 'polypeptide(L)'
;MAEVNRVAVLKLLGGLPTKPPWPSGRCIFRVPSTIRRHNEYVYDPQLVSIGPYHHGHERLQHMEKFKRWYLRCLLDRTPNPECNLSRLFEVIKSNAQYCLDCYSEMEEDTIIDIDKFIVMVILDGCFVIELFRKQAGVLPRHPDDPIFTTSYMRKILLSDLMLLENQLPWFVLEVLFDLTSSHQERGNTSIAGESSEMMDVRFDKGVMRIPPIVILDNAESLIRNLIAYEQCDGTCKDKITSYAVLLNNLIQSGTDLDYLREKGIVECFLSSKEIHVFFRSLYNDVDLVYYTYASMSRDIDRYCRSHLPRWRALLLTDYFSNPWSILSFIAALLLLLLSFLQTLFSIRFAC
;
A
#
# COMPACT_ATOMS: atom_id res chain seq x y z
N MET A 1 -31.15 38.55 34.11
CA MET A 1 -30.56 37.24 33.78
C MET A 1 -31.65 36.42 33.12
N ALA A 2 -31.49 36.12 31.82
CA ALA A 2 -32.52 35.43 31.04
C ALA A 2 -32.72 34.01 31.57
N GLU A 3 -33.98 33.64 31.77
CA GLU A 3 -34.43 32.32 32.21
C GLU A 3 -34.09 31.31 31.11
N VAL A 4 -33.01 30.54 31.31
CA VAL A 4 -32.59 29.51 30.36
C VAL A 4 -33.73 28.50 30.21
N ASN A 5 -34.19 28.28 28.97
CA ASN A 5 -35.29 27.36 28.67
C ASN A 5 -34.91 25.93 29.06
N ARG A 6 -35.28 25.53 30.29
CA ARG A 6 -34.95 24.25 30.91
C ARG A 6 -35.41 23.05 30.09
N VAL A 7 -36.48 23.19 29.32
CA VAL A 7 -36.98 22.15 28.41
C VAL A 7 -36.02 21.92 27.24
N ALA A 8 -35.48 23.00 26.67
CA ALA A 8 -34.48 22.90 25.60
C ALA A 8 -33.19 22.25 26.10
N VAL A 9 -32.74 22.58 27.32
CA VAL A 9 -31.55 21.98 27.93
C VAL A 9 -31.73 20.47 28.19
N LEU A 10 -32.86 20.06 28.75
CA LEU A 10 -33.14 18.64 29.00
C LEU A 10 -33.28 17.83 27.70
N LYS A 11 -33.88 18.43 26.66
CA LYS A 11 -33.98 17.80 25.34
C LYS A 11 -32.60 17.64 24.69
N LEU A 12 -31.72 18.63 24.83
CA LEU A 12 -30.35 18.53 24.36
C LEU A 12 -29.59 17.43 25.12
N LEU A 13 -29.64 17.44 26.46
CA LEU A 13 -28.97 16.44 27.29
C LEU A 13 -29.46 15.01 27.02
N GLY A 14 -30.76 14.83 26.79
CA GLY A 14 -31.33 13.52 26.45
C GLY A 14 -30.95 13.01 25.06
N GLY A 15 -30.50 13.89 24.15
CA GLY A 15 -30.02 13.54 22.81
C GLY A 15 -28.51 13.38 22.71
N LEU A 16 -27.75 13.62 23.79
CA LEU A 16 -26.30 13.46 23.78
C LEU A 16 -25.93 11.97 23.76
N PRO A 17 -25.01 11.54 22.88
CA PRO A 17 -24.58 10.16 22.84
C PRO A 17 -23.82 9.81 24.13
N THR A 18 -24.14 8.64 24.71
CA THR A 18 -23.49 8.13 25.94
C THR A 18 -22.23 7.33 25.66
N LYS A 19 -21.95 7.05 24.38
CA LYS A 19 -20.77 6.36 23.86
C LYS A 19 -20.22 7.17 22.69
N PRO A 20 -18.94 6.97 22.31
CA PRO A 20 -18.42 7.51 21.05
C PRO A 20 -19.34 7.11 19.89
N PRO A 21 -19.61 8.01 18.94
CA PRO A 21 -20.50 7.73 17.81
C PRO A 21 -20.01 6.60 16.90
N TRP A 22 -18.70 6.30 16.95
CA TRP A 22 -18.08 5.26 16.14
C TRP A 22 -17.78 4.02 17.00
N PRO A 23 -18.52 2.88 16.87
CA PRO A 23 -18.10 1.59 17.40
C PRO A 23 -16.70 1.16 16.94
N SER A 24 -15.99 0.42 17.81
CA SER A 24 -14.74 -0.27 17.48
C SER A 24 -14.99 -1.38 16.45
N GLY A 25 -14.15 -1.50 15.43
CA GLY A 25 -14.22 -2.60 14.45
C GLY A 25 -14.38 -2.21 12.98
N ARG A 26 -14.49 -0.90 12.67
CA ARG A 26 -14.48 -0.41 11.29
C ARG A 26 -13.14 -0.70 10.62
N CYS A 27 -13.20 -1.19 9.39
CA CYS A 27 -12.02 -1.47 8.57
C CYS A 27 -12.17 -1.03 7.11
N ILE A 28 -13.33 -0.49 6.70
CA ILE A 28 -13.58 0.03 5.36
C ILE A 28 -14.02 1.49 5.48
N PHE A 29 -13.08 2.39 5.21
CA PHE A 29 -13.25 3.82 5.45
C PHE A 29 -13.55 4.59 4.17
N ARG A 30 -14.22 5.74 4.30
CA ARG A 30 -14.20 6.78 3.26
C ARG A 30 -12.91 7.59 3.37
N VAL A 31 -12.29 7.87 2.23
CA VAL A 31 -11.10 8.71 2.11
C VAL A 31 -11.48 10.14 2.54
N PRO A 32 -10.79 10.72 3.55
CA PRO A 32 -11.03 12.08 3.99
C PRO A 32 -10.91 13.09 2.85
N SER A 33 -11.79 14.09 2.82
CA SER A 33 -11.79 15.13 1.78
C SER A 33 -10.47 15.92 1.70
N THR A 34 -9.77 16.06 2.82
CA THR A 34 -8.44 16.69 2.91
C THR A 34 -7.37 15.93 2.14
N ILE A 35 -7.45 14.60 2.09
CA ILE A 35 -6.52 13.73 1.35
C ILE A 35 -6.97 13.61 -0.10
N ARG A 36 -8.29 13.44 -0.32
CA ARG A 36 -8.91 13.27 -1.64
C ARG A 36 -8.63 14.46 -2.58
N ARG A 37 -8.67 15.70 -2.08
CA ARG A 37 -8.55 16.93 -2.88
C ARG A 37 -7.28 17.05 -3.73
N HIS A 38 -6.22 16.31 -3.40
CA HIS A 38 -4.95 16.37 -4.14
C HIS A 38 -4.97 15.59 -5.45
N ASN A 39 -5.76 14.52 -5.51
CA ASN A 39 -5.93 13.71 -6.70
C ASN A 39 -7.15 12.80 -6.52
N GLU A 40 -8.33 13.25 -6.95
CA GLU A 40 -9.59 12.51 -6.72
C GLU A 40 -9.62 11.18 -7.50
N TYR A 41 -8.99 11.16 -8.69
CA TYR A 41 -9.03 10.04 -9.62
C TYR A 41 -8.39 8.75 -9.09
N VAL A 42 -7.51 8.84 -8.09
CA VAL A 42 -6.80 7.68 -7.54
C VAL A 42 -7.60 6.91 -6.48
N TYR A 43 -8.74 7.45 -6.06
CA TYR A 43 -9.64 6.86 -5.04
C TYR A 43 -10.94 6.33 -5.63
N ASP A 44 -11.21 6.62 -6.90
CA ASP A 44 -12.47 6.34 -7.57
C ASP A 44 -12.33 5.12 -8.49
N PRO A 45 -13.19 4.08 -8.37
CA PRO A 45 -13.14 2.94 -9.27
C PRO A 45 -13.53 3.37 -10.69
N GLN A 46 -12.83 2.81 -11.66
CA GLN A 46 -12.98 3.18 -13.08
C GLN A 46 -13.76 2.13 -13.89
N LEU A 47 -13.76 0.88 -13.45
CA LEU A 47 -14.34 -0.25 -14.16
C LEU A 47 -15.34 -1.02 -13.30
N VAL A 48 -14.97 -1.43 -12.09
CA VAL A 48 -15.79 -2.30 -11.24
C VAL A 48 -15.99 -1.73 -9.84
N SER A 49 -17.25 -1.62 -9.44
CA SER A 49 -17.64 -1.37 -8.05
C SER A 49 -17.60 -2.69 -7.26
N ILE A 50 -17.12 -2.68 -6.02
CA ILE A 50 -17.13 -3.80 -5.09
C ILE A 50 -17.57 -3.26 -3.73
N GLY A 51 -18.68 -3.78 -3.23
CA GLY A 51 -19.28 -3.29 -2.00
C GLY A 51 -20.13 -2.02 -2.20
N PRO A 52 -20.61 -1.42 -1.11
CA PRO A 52 -21.74 -0.50 -1.13
C PRO A 52 -21.39 0.93 -1.54
N TYR A 53 -20.17 1.44 -1.30
CA TYR A 53 -19.86 2.87 -1.48
C TYR A 53 -19.95 3.36 -2.93
N HIS A 54 -19.65 2.50 -3.90
CA HIS A 54 -19.76 2.81 -5.33
C HIS A 54 -20.87 2.02 -6.01
N HIS A 55 -21.74 1.32 -5.26
CA HIS A 55 -22.78 0.47 -5.83
C HIS A 55 -23.83 1.31 -6.59
N GLY A 56 -24.30 0.79 -7.73
CA GLY A 56 -25.32 1.44 -8.56
C GLY A 56 -24.84 2.62 -9.42
N HIS A 57 -23.58 3.05 -9.27
CA HIS A 57 -23.04 4.17 -10.04
C HIS A 57 -23.08 3.88 -11.55
N GLU A 58 -23.69 4.78 -12.34
CA GLU A 58 -23.98 4.58 -13.77
C GLU A 58 -22.76 4.14 -14.59
N ARG A 59 -21.59 4.78 -14.38
CA ARG A 59 -20.34 4.46 -15.08
C ARG A 59 -19.81 3.03 -14.84
N LEU A 60 -20.23 2.38 -13.75
CA LEU A 60 -19.75 1.05 -13.34
C LEU A 60 -20.76 -0.07 -13.64
N GLN A 61 -21.99 0.27 -14.08
CA GLN A 61 -23.08 -0.70 -14.28
C GLN A 61 -22.76 -1.77 -15.31
N HIS A 62 -21.88 -1.48 -16.27
CA HIS A 62 -21.47 -2.47 -17.28
C HIS A 62 -20.89 -3.74 -16.63
N MET A 63 -20.10 -3.59 -15.55
CA MET A 63 -19.47 -4.72 -14.87
C MET A 63 -20.46 -5.58 -14.08
N GLU A 64 -21.66 -5.11 -13.78
CA GLU A 64 -22.70 -5.93 -13.14
C GLU A 64 -23.10 -7.14 -13.99
N LYS A 65 -23.03 -7.03 -15.33
CA LYS A 65 -23.27 -8.17 -16.24
C LYS A 65 -22.16 -9.23 -16.09
N PHE A 66 -20.92 -8.80 -15.94
CA PHE A 66 -19.76 -9.67 -15.77
C PHE A 66 -19.80 -10.37 -14.42
N LYS A 67 -20.11 -9.64 -13.34
CA LYS A 67 -20.29 -10.24 -12.01
C LYS A 67 -21.34 -11.35 -12.01
N ARG A 68 -22.50 -11.11 -12.66
CA ARG A 68 -23.56 -12.13 -12.80
C ARG A 68 -23.12 -13.33 -13.61
N TRP A 69 -22.35 -13.11 -14.68
CA TRP A 69 -21.77 -14.20 -15.47
C TRP A 69 -20.76 -15.01 -14.64
N TYR A 70 -19.90 -14.37 -13.84
CA TYR A 70 -18.96 -15.06 -12.94
C TYR A 70 -19.69 -15.85 -11.85
N LEU A 71 -20.76 -15.30 -11.26
CA LEU A 71 -21.62 -16.04 -10.35
C LEU A 71 -22.24 -17.26 -11.04
N ARG A 72 -22.67 -17.13 -12.30
CA ARG A 72 -23.18 -18.27 -13.08
C ARG A 72 -22.11 -19.33 -13.28
N CYS A 73 -20.89 -18.96 -13.67
CA CYS A 73 -19.76 -19.88 -13.80
C CYS A 73 -19.48 -20.64 -12.50
N LEU A 74 -19.55 -19.96 -11.36
CA LEU A 74 -19.38 -20.57 -10.05
C LEU A 74 -20.51 -21.57 -9.77
N LEU A 75 -21.76 -21.17 -9.98
CA LEU A 75 -22.93 -21.99 -9.69
C LEU A 75 -23.06 -23.22 -10.60
N ASP A 76 -22.65 -23.12 -11.87
CA ASP A 76 -22.65 -24.24 -12.83
C ASP A 76 -21.74 -25.39 -12.40
N ARG A 77 -20.77 -25.12 -11.51
CA ARG A 77 -19.90 -26.16 -10.91
C ARG A 77 -20.50 -26.83 -9.68
N THR A 78 -21.69 -26.40 -9.25
CA THR A 78 -22.34 -26.92 -8.04
C THR A 78 -23.51 -27.86 -8.40
N PRO A 79 -23.71 -28.96 -7.66
CA PRO A 79 -24.75 -29.94 -7.97
C PRO A 79 -26.18 -29.41 -7.77
N ASN A 80 -26.36 -28.42 -6.88
CA ASN A 80 -27.66 -27.78 -6.64
C ASN A 80 -27.46 -26.25 -6.51
N PRO A 81 -27.55 -25.50 -7.62
CA PRO A 81 -27.33 -24.05 -7.62
C PRO A 81 -28.24 -23.27 -6.67
N GLU A 82 -29.53 -23.63 -6.62
CA GLU A 82 -30.53 -22.93 -5.79
C GLU A 82 -30.23 -23.13 -4.30
N CYS A 83 -29.99 -24.37 -3.87
CA CYS A 83 -29.67 -24.66 -2.48
C CYS A 83 -28.36 -23.99 -2.04
N ASN A 84 -27.35 -23.95 -2.92
CA ASN A 84 -26.10 -23.25 -2.61
C ASN A 84 -26.32 -21.73 -2.48
N LEU A 85 -27.06 -21.12 -3.41
CA LEU A 85 -27.31 -19.68 -3.35
C LEU A 85 -28.14 -19.31 -2.11
N SER A 86 -29.15 -20.10 -1.75
CA SER A 86 -29.90 -19.93 -0.49
C SER A 86 -28.98 -20.05 0.72
N ARG A 87 -28.05 -21.01 0.73
CA ARG A 87 -27.09 -21.17 1.83
C ARG A 87 -26.16 -19.96 1.95
N LEU A 88 -25.63 -19.45 0.83
CA LEU A 88 -24.81 -18.22 0.84
C LEU A 88 -25.61 -17.05 1.41
N PHE A 89 -26.86 -16.90 0.98
CA PHE A 89 -27.75 -15.84 1.44
C PHE A 89 -27.99 -15.88 2.94
N GLU A 90 -28.40 -17.04 3.48
CA GLU A 90 -28.67 -17.18 4.92
C GLU A 90 -27.44 -16.95 5.79
N VAL A 91 -26.26 -17.43 5.38
CA VAL A 91 -25.03 -17.25 6.16
C VAL A 91 -24.59 -15.79 6.19
N ILE A 92 -24.59 -15.10 5.05
CA ILE A 92 -24.20 -13.68 5.00
C ILE A 92 -25.25 -12.81 5.69
N LYS A 93 -26.55 -13.10 5.52
CA LYS A 93 -27.64 -12.40 6.21
C LYS A 93 -27.55 -12.54 7.73
N SER A 94 -27.17 -13.70 8.24
CA SER A 94 -26.94 -13.92 9.68
C SER A 94 -25.78 -13.08 10.24
N ASN A 95 -24.88 -12.58 9.38
CA ASN A 95 -23.75 -11.72 9.74
C ASN A 95 -23.90 -10.29 9.19
N ALA A 96 -25.12 -9.89 8.80
CA ALA A 96 -25.37 -8.61 8.16
C ALA A 96 -24.88 -7.42 8.99
N GLN A 97 -25.24 -7.38 10.28
CA GLN A 97 -24.81 -6.29 11.16
C GLN A 97 -23.30 -6.17 11.26
N TYR A 98 -22.59 -7.29 11.43
CA TYR A 98 -21.13 -7.28 11.47
C TYR A 98 -20.52 -6.80 10.15
N CYS A 99 -21.14 -7.14 9.01
CA CYS A 99 -20.75 -6.60 7.71
C CYS A 99 -20.92 -5.08 7.66
N LEU A 100 -22.02 -4.54 8.19
CA LEU A 100 -22.28 -3.10 8.24
C LEU A 100 -21.30 -2.36 9.15
N ASP A 101 -21.03 -2.92 10.32
CA ASP A 101 -20.11 -2.34 11.31
C ASP A 101 -18.67 -2.22 10.78
N CYS A 102 -18.31 -2.97 9.73
CA CYS A 102 -17.02 -2.84 9.07
C CYS A 102 -16.88 -1.50 8.29
N TYR A 103 -17.98 -0.90 7.84
CA TYR A 103 -17.97 0.34 7.05
C TYR A 103 -18.03 1.57 7.95
N SER A 104 -17.21 2.58 7.65
CA SER A 104 -17.14 3.78 8.48
C SER A 104 -18.44 4.56 8.53
N GLU A 105 -19.11 4.73 7.39
CA GLU A 105 -20.27 5.61 7.21
C GLU A 105 -21.57 4.85 6.89
N MET A 106 -21.66 3.56 7.20
CA MET A 106 -22.91 2.79 7.05
C MET A 106 -23.52 2.48 8.41
N GLU A 107 -24.81 2.78 8.54
CA GLU A 107 -25.63 2.38 9.68
C GLU A 107 -26.82 1.57 9.16
N GLU A 108 -27.36 0.65 9.97
CA GLU A 108 -28.49 -0.20 9.56
C GLU A 108 -29.70 0.63 9.12
N ASP A 109 -29.98 1.73 9.82
CA ASP A 109 -31.05 2.68 9.49
C ASP A 109 -30.85 3.40 8.14
N THR A 110 -29.62 3.42 7.60
CA THR A 110 -29.29 3.98 6.29
C THR A 110 -29.66 3.02 5.15
N ILE A 111 -29.78 1.73 5.45
CA ILE A 111 -30.07 0.70 4.46
C ILE A 111 -31.57 0.47 4.40
N ILE A 112 -32.17 0.98 3.33
CA ILE A 112 -33.60 0.85 3.06
C ILE A 112 -34.00 -0.62 2.84
N ASP A 113 -33.06 -1.48 2.40
CA ASP A 113 -33.32 -2.85 2.01
C ASP A 113 -32.10 -3.75 2.27
N ILE A 114 -32.11 -4.44 3.42
CA ILE A 114 -31.00 -5.31 3.82
C ILE A 114 -30.81 -6.48 2.85
N ASP A 115 -31.88 -7.01 2.27
CA ASP A 115 -31.80 -8.14 1.35
C ASP A 115 -31.07 -7.74 0.06
N LYS A 116 -31.30 -6.53 -0.46
CA LYS A 116 -30.51 -5.99 -1.57
C LYS A 116 -29.04 -5.82 -1.23
N PHE A 117 -28.73 -5.34 -0.02
CA PHE A 117 -27.35 -5.26 0.46
C PHE A 117 -26.68 -6.64 0.46
N ILE A 118 -27.34 -7.66 1.01
CA ILE A 118 -26.80 -9.03 1.05
C ILE A 118 -26.61 -9.60 -0.36
N VAL A 119 -27.56 -9.38 -1.28
CA VAL A 119 -27.42 -9.79 -2.69
C VAL A 119 -26.18 -9.15 -3.33
N MET A 120 -25.94 -7.85 -3.11
CA MET A 120 -24.74 -7.17 -3.60
C MET A 120 -23.48 -7.80 -3.01
N VAL A 121 -23.41 -7.98 -1.68
CA VAL A 121 -22.24 -8.56 -1.00
C VAL A 121 -21.89 -9.94 -1.58
N ILE A 122 -22.90 -10.79 -1.80
CA ILE A 122 -22.70 -12.13 -2.36
C ILE A 122 -22.23 -12.05 -3.82
N LEU A 123 -22.87 -11.22 -4.64
CA LEU A 123 -22.53 -11.08 -6.05
C LEU A 123 -21.08 -10.59 -6.22
N ASP A 124 -20.71 -9.55 -5.48
CA ASP A 124 -19.38 -8.93 -5.54
C ASP A 124 -18.31 -9.87 -4.98
N GLY A 125 -18.58 -10.52 -3.85
CA GLY A 125 -17.64 -11.48 -3.25
C GLY A 125 -17.43 -12.72 -4.12
N CYS A 126 -18.50 -13.28 -4.70
CA CYS A 126 -18.40 -14.40 -5.64
C CYS A 126 -17.63 -14.02 -6.91
N PHE A 127 -17.81 -12.80 -7.40
CA PHE A 127 -17.03 -12.28 -8.53
C PHE A 127 -15.54 -12.24 -8.22
N VAL A 128 -15.14 -11.66 -7.06
CA VAL A 128 -13.74 -11.59 -6.64
C VAL A 128 -13.13 -12.98 -6.48
N ILE A 129 -13.82 -13.90 -5.82
CA ILE A 129 -13.34 -15.27 -5.60
C ILE A 129 -13.14 -16.00 -6.94
N GLU A 130 -14.15 -15.98 -7.81
CA GLU A 130 -14.08 -16.68 -9.09
C GLU A 130 -13.01 -16.07 -10.02
N LEU A 131 -12.85 -14.75 -9.99
CA LEU A 131 -11.76 -14.05 -10.65
C LEU A 131 -10.39 -14.53 -10.15
N PHE A 132 -10.17 -14.61 -8.84
CA PHE A 132 -8.90 -15.06 -8.28
C PHE A 132 -8.62 -16.54 -8.58
N ARG A 133 -9.64 -17.40 -8.57
CA ARG A 133 -9.50 -18.81 -9.01
C ARG A 133 -9.03 -18.91 -10.46
N LYS A 134 -9.61 -18.11 -11.38
CA LYS A 134 -9.19 -18.03 -12.79
C LYS A 134 -7.79 -17.39 -12.95
N GLN A 135 -7.47 -16.38 -12.16
CA GLN A 135 -6.17 -15.70 -12.20
C GLN A 135 -5.05 -16.63 -11.74
N ALA A 136 -5.27 -17.38 -10.65
CA ALA A 136 -4.33 -18.36 -10.10
C ALA A 136 -4.17 -19.62 -10.95
N GLY A 137 -4.99 -19.80 -11.99
CA GLY A 137 -4.96 -21.00 -12.84
C GLY A 137 -5.58 -22.23 -12.19
N VAL A 138 -6.27 -22.07 -11.05
CA VAL A 138 -7.05 -23.13 -10.40
C VAL A 138 -8.23 -23.54 -11.27
N LEU A 139 -8.82 -22.58 -12.00
CA LEU A 139 -9.88 -22.80 -12.96
C LEU A 139 -9.47 -22.42 -14.38
N PRO A 140 -9.96 -23.15 -15.40
CA PRO A 140 -9.76 -22.75 -16.78
C PRO A 140 -10.45 -21.41 -17.04
N ARG A 141 -9.79 -20.57 -17.85
CA ARG A 141 -10.35 -19.32 -18.34
C ARG A 141 -11.18 -19.63 -19.59
N HIS A 142 -12.38 -19.06 -19.69
CA HIS A 142 -13.15 -19.15 -20.93
C HIS A 142 -12.38 -18.40 -22.04
N PRO A 143 -12.27 -18.95 -23.27
CA PRO A 143 -11.51 -18.32 -24.36
C PRO A 143 -11.97 -16.89 -24.66
N ASP A 144 -13.27 -16.65 -24.56
CA ASP A 144 -13.89 -15.34 -24.82
C ASP A 144 -14.09 -14.47 -23.57
N ASP A 145 -13.48 -14.79 -22.42
CA ASP A 145 -13.61 -14.00 -21.19
C ASP A 145 -12.96 -12.62 -21.35
N PRO A 146 -13.73 -11.51 -21.46
CA PRO A 146 -13.17 -10.21 -21.80
C PRO A 146 -12.19 -9.68 -20.77
N ILE A 147 -12.30 -10.11 -19.51
CA ILE A 147 -11.37 -9.72 -18.44
C ILE A 147 -9.96 -10.25 -18.72
N PHE A 148 -9.84 -11.44 -19.34
CA PHE A 148 -8.55 -12.07 -19.62
C PHE A 148 -8.09 -11.89 -21.06
N THR A 149 -8.98 -11.61 -22.01
CA THR A 149 -8.63 -11.35 -23.41
C THR A 149 -8.34 -9.88 -23.69
N THR A 150 -8.90 -8.96 -22.89
CA THR A 150 -8.74 -7.51 -23.10
C THR A 150 -7.66 -6.93 -22.18
N SER A 151 -6.51 -6.56 -22.75
CA SER A 151 -5.32 -6.14 -21.99
C SER A 151 -5.55 -5.03 -20.97
N TYR A 152 -6.35 -4.00 -21.31
CA TYR A 152 -6.59 -2.87 -20.41
C TYR A 152 -7.54 -3.24 -19.26
N MET A 153 -8.51 -4.13 -19.50
CA MET A 153 -9.59 -4.44 -18.55
C MET A 153 -9.02 -5.05 -17.28
N ARG A 154 -8.12 -6.03 -17.42
CA ARG A 154 -7.43 -6.65 -16.28
C ARG A 154 -6.64 -5.65 -15.45
N LYS A 155 -5.94 -4.72 -16.10
CA LYS A 155 -5.11 -3.73 -15.41
C LYS A 155 -5.97 -2.79 -14.55
N ILE A 156 -7.04 -2.24 -15.12
CA ILE A 156 -7.95 -1.35 -14.40
C ILE A 156 -8.68 -2.11 -13.29
N LEU A 157 -9.14 -3.33 -13.57
CA LEU A 157 -9.81 -4.17 -12.59
C LEU A 157 -8.93 -4.41 -11.35
N LEU A 158 -7.66 -4.77 -11.54
CA LEU A 158 -6.74 -4.97 -10.42
C LEU A 158 -6.49 -3.67 -9.64
N SER A 159 -6.45 -2.52 -10.30
CA SER A 159 -6.36 -1.23 -9.61
C SER A 159 -7.61 -0.94 -8.77
N ASP A 160 -8.80 -1.16 -9.33
CA ASP A 160 -10.07 -0.95 -8.64
C ASP A 160 -10.22 -1.84 -7.40
N LEU A 161 -9.71 -3.08 -7.45
CA LEU A 161 -9.71 -4.01 -6.31
C LEU A 161 -8.78 -3.58 -5.17
N MET A 162 -7.88 -2.61 -5.38
CA MET A 162 -6.98 -2.09 -4.35
C MET A 162 -7.48 -0.79 -3.71
N LEU A 163 -8.59 -0.24 -4.19
CA LEU A 163 -9.12 1.04 -3.68
C LEU A 163 -9.77 0.84 -2.31
N LEU A 164 -9.48 1.75 -1.38
CA LEU A 164 -9.97 1.71 0.00
C LEU A 164 -11.51 1.71 0.06
N GLU A 165 -12.15 2.51 -0.79
CA GLU A 165 -13.61 2.64 -0.83
C GLU A 165 -14.32 1.55 -1.65
N ASN A 166 -13.57 0.58 -2.19
CA ASN A 166 -14.09 -0.42 -3.12
C ASN A 166 -13.84 -1.85 -2.61
N GLN A 167 -14.19 -2.09 -1.34
CA GLN A 167 -13.87 -3.33 -0.62
C GLN A 167 -15.10 -4.01 -0.04
N LEU A 168 -14.95 -5.31 0.21
CA LEU A 168 -15.81 -6.09 1.09
C LEU A 168 -15.02 -6.49 2.34
N PRO A 169 -15.69 -6.71 3.49
CA PRO A 169 -15.00 -7.23 4.67
C PRO A 169 -14.36 -8.59 4.39
N TRP A 170 -13.13 -8.80 4.86
CA TRP A 170 -12.37 -10.02 4.57
C TRP A 170 -13.12 -11.31 4.96
N PHE A 171 -13.81 -11.31 6.10
CA PHE A 171 -14.59 -12.48 6.55
C PHE A 171 -15.66 -12.90 5.55
N VAL A 172 -16.22 -11.97 4.76
CA VAL A 172 -17.17 -12.29 3.69
C VAL A 172 -16.49 -13.15 2.65
N LEU A 173 -15.29 -12.76 2.21
CA LEU A 173 -14.52 -13.53 1.22
C LEU A 173 -14.13 -14.90 1.77
N GLU A 174 -13.73 -15.00 3.05
CA GLU A 174 -13.44 -16.28 3.70
C GLU A 174 -14.65 -17.22 3.70
N VAL A 175 -15.81 -16.72 4.17
CA VAL A 175 -17.06 -17.49 4.23
C VAL A 175 -17.50 -17.93 2.84
N LEU A 176 -17.52 -17.01 1.87
CA LEU A 176 -17.92 -17.32 0.50
C LEU A 176 -16.91 -18.29 -0.16
N PHE A 177 -15.62 -18.17 0.12
CA PHE A 177 -14.61 -19.09 -0.38
C PHE A 177 -14.88 -20.50 0.16
N ASP A 178 -15.01 -20.65 1.47
CA ASP A 178 -15.22 -21.94 2.14
C ASP A 178 -16.51 -22.65 1.70
N LEU A 179 -17.57 -21.89 1.46
CA LEU A 179 -18.86 -22.41 1.00
C LEU A 179 -18.88 -22.77 -0.49
N THR A 180 -17.96 -22.21 -1.29
CA THR A 180 -17.91 -22.45 -2.74
C THR A 180 -16.72 -23.29 -3.18
N SER A 181 -15.80 -23.60 -2.27
CA SER A 181 -14.64 -24.44 -2.55
C SER A 181 -15.01 -25.91 -2.74
N SER A 182 -14.37 -26.54 -3.72
CA SER A 182 -14.38 -27.99 -3.86
C SER A 182 -13.38 -28.65 -2.89
N HIS A 183 -13.55 -29.94 -2.57
CA HIS A 183 -12.63 -30.69 -1.70
C HIS A 183 -11.16 -30.67 -2.18
N GLN A 184 -10.92 -30.44 -3.47
CA GLN A 184 -9.59 -30.41 -4.08
C GLN A 184 -8.86 -29.07 -3.87
N GLU A 185 -9.59 -27.98 -3.58
CA GLU A 185 -9.02 -26.65 -3.31
C GLU A 185 -8.49 -26.51 -1.87
N ARG A 186 -9.00 -27.30 -0.92
CA ARG A 186 -8.63 -27.21 0.51
C ARG A 186 -7.25 -27.79 0.86
N GLY A 187 -6.63 -28.55 -0.04
CA GLY A 187 -5.34 -29.22 0.21
C GLY A 187 -4.10 -28.38 -0.04
N ASN A 188 -4.22 -27.23 -0.71
CA ASN A 188 -3.09 -26.43 -1.20
C ASN A 188 -2.94 -25.08 -0.48
N THR A 189 -3.73 -24.81 0.55
CA THR A 189 -3.81 -23.49 1.20
C THR A 189 -2.74 -23.32 2.28
N SER A 190 -1.46 -23.41 1.91
CA SER A 190 -0.42 -22.72 2.66
C SER A 190 -0.32 -21.30 2.11
N ILE A 191 -1.04 -20.35 2.70
CA ILE A 191 -0.72 -18.92 2.52
C ILE A 191 0.52 -18.63 3.38
N ALA A 192 1.63 -19.26 3.03
CA ALA A 192 2.94 -18.73 3.37
C ALA A 192 3.25 -17.72 2.26
N GLY A 193 2.60 -16.55 2.32
CA GLY A 193 3.19 -15.39 1.67
C GLY A 193 4.53 -15.20 2.35
N GLU A 194 5.63 -15.42 1.65
CA GLU A 194 6.90 -14.86 2.10
C GLU A 194 6.61 -13.39 2.37
N SER A 195 6.71 -12.99 3.64
CA SER A 195 6.58 -11.60 4.02
C SER A 195 7.73 -10.88 3.33
N SER A 196 7.47 -10.37 2.12
CA SER A 196 8.34 -9.41 1.49
C SER A 196 8.35 -8.24 2.45
N GLU A 197 9.43 -8.11 3.23
CA GLU A 197 9.65 -6.96 4.08
C GLU A 197 10.00 -5.77 3.17
N MET A 198 9.09 -5.39 2.27
CA MET A 198 9.23 -4.28 1.32
C MET A 198 9.71 -2.99 2.01
N MET A 199 9.38 -2.83 3.29
CA MET A 199 9.70 -1.69 4.14
C MET A 199 10.87 -1.95 5.12
N ASP A 200 11.59 -3.07 5.03
CA ASP A 200 12.74 -3.34 5.90
C ASP A 200 14.00 -2.64 5.39
N VAL A 201 14.04 -1.33 5.62
CA VAL A 201 15.22 -0.51 5.36
C VAL A 201 16.12 -0.50 6.58
N ARG A 202 17.39 -0.87 6.41
CA ARG A 202 18.39 -0.96 7.49
C ARG A 202 19.61 -0.10 7.19
N PHE A 203 20.25 0.40 8.24
CA PHE A 203 21.53 1.10 8.14
C PHE A 203 22.55 0.47 9.08
N ASP A 204 23.68 0.01 8.54
CA ASP A 204 24.81 -0.51 9.34
C ASP A 204 26.14 0.00 8.77
N LYS A 205 26.98 0.55 9.65
CA LYS A 205 28.37 0.98 9.36
C LYS A 205 28.53 1.80 8.06
N GLY A 206 27.61 2.73 7.80
CA GLY A 206 27.68 3.60 6.62
C GLY A 206 27.05 3.01 5.36
N VAL A 207 26.44 1.83 5.43
CA VAL A 207 25.74 1.19 4.31
C VAL A 207 24.25 1.14 4.64
N MET A 208 23.44 1.76 3.78
CA MET A 208 21.99 1.60 3.80
C MET A 208 21.59 0.43 2.91
N ARG A 209 20.79 -0.49 3.44
CA ARG A 209 20.20 -1.61 2.72
C ARG A 209 18.72 -1.32 2.53
N ILE A 210 18.29 -1.26 1.28
CA ILE A 210 16.91 -0.99 0.87
C ILE A 210 16.46 -2.20 0.03
N PRO A 211 15.32 -2.83 0.34
CA PRO A 211 14.73 -3.87 -0.51
C PRO A 211 14.46 -3.31 -1.92
N PRO A 212 14.62 -4.11 -2.99
CA PRO A 212 14.27 -3.67 -4.34
C PRO A 212 12.80 -3.26 -4.46
N ILE A 213 12.54 -2.15 -5.13
CA ILE A 213 11.22 -1.54 -5.28
C ILE A 213 10.90 -1.44 -6.77
N VAL A 214 9.76 -2.00 -7.15
CA VAL A 214 9.22 -1.87 -8.51
C VAL A 214 8.04 -0.90 -8.46
N ILE A 215 8.20 0.26 -9.08
CA ILE A 215 7.14 1.28 -9.18
C ILE A 215 6.34 1.00 -10.46
N LEU A 216 5.19 0.34 -10.28
CA LEU A 216 4.23 0.06 -11.34
C LEU A 216 3.33 1.28 -11.63
N ASP A 217 2.65 1.28 -12.77
CA ASP A 217 1.76 2.39 -13.18
C ASP A 217 0.64 2.70 -12.19
N ASN A 218 0.19 1.72 -11.40
CA ASN A 218 -0.84 1.89 -10.38
C ASN A 218 -0.27 2.17 -8.97
N ALA A 219 1.06 2.32 -8.84
CA ALA A 219 1.71 2.52 -7.55
C ALA A 219 1.22 3.78 -6.83
N GLU A 220 0.92 4.86 -7.57
CA GLU A 220 0.37 6.08 -6.96
C GLU A 220 -0.94 5.78 -6.22
N SER A 221 -1.88 5.15 -6.92
CA SER A 221 -3.19 4.83 -6.36
C SER A 221 -3.06 3.86 -5.20
N LEU A 222 -2.25 2.81 -5.33
CA LEU A 222 -2.02 1.86 -4.25
C LEU A 222 -1.47 2.54 -2.99
N ILE A 223 -0.37 3.29 -3.11
CA ILE A 223 0.28 3.91 -1.96
C ILE A 223 -0.65 4.95 -1.31
N ARG A 224 -1.34 5.77 -2.11
CA ARG A 224 -2.30 6.76 -1.59
C ARG A 224 -3.47 6.12 -0.84
N ASN A 225 -4.03 5.01 -1.34
CA ASN A 225 -5.12 4.30 -0.65
C ASN A 225 -4.64 3.65 0.66
N LEU A 226 -3.41 3.12 0.68
CA LEU A 226 -2.81 2.59 1.90
C LEU A 226 -2.51 3.70 2.93
N ILE A 227 -2.00 4.86 2.50
CA ILE A 227 -1.82 6.02 3.37
C ILE A 227 -3.18 6.50 3.90
N ALA A 228 -4.20 6.61 3.04
CA ALA A 228 -5.55 6.96 3.48
C ALA A 228 -6.09 5.99 4.54
N TYR A 229 -5.83 4.68 4.39
CA TYR A 229 -6.18 3.68 5.39
C TYR A 229 -5.46 3.95 6.73
N GLU A 230 -4.15 4.21 6.72
CA GLU A 230 -3.39 4.55 7.94
C GLU A 230 -3.95 5.78 8.65
N GLN A 231 -4.39 6.78 7.89
CA GLN A 231 -4.96 8.01 8.45
C GLN A 231 -6.36 7.82 9.04
N CYS A 232 -7.12 6.85 8.55
CA CYS A 232 -8.46 6.55 9.04
C CYS A 232 -8.45 5.60 10.25
N ASP A 233 -7.54 4.64 10.27
CA ASP A 233 -7.43 3.65 11.35
C ASP A 233 -6.45 4.11 12.42
N GLY A 234 -6.98 4.68 13.51
CA GLY A 234 -6.17 5.15 14.65
C GLY A 234 -5.39 4.06 15.40
N THR A 235 -5.60 2.77 15.09
CA THR A 235 -4.80 1.66 15.62
C THR A 235 -3.60 1.33 14.73
N CYS A 236 -3.64 1.76 13.47
CA CYS A 236 -2.58 1.55 12.51
C CYS A 236 -1.38 2.47 12.84
N LYS A 237 -0.18 2.00 12.52
CA LYS A 237 1.04 2.83 12.60
C LYS A 237 1.34 3.37 11.22
N ASP A 238 1.91 4.57 11.14
CA ASP A 238 2.26 5.28 9.91
C ASP A 238 3.43 4.62 9.14
N LYS A 239 3.39 3.31 8.87
CA LYS A 239 4.49 2.55 8.24
C LYS A 239 4.65 2.92 6.77
N ILE A 240 3.56 2.91 6.02
CA ILE A 240 3.50 3.26 4.60
C ILE A 240 3.80 4.74 4.44
N THR A 241 3.20 5.60 5.26
CA THR A 241 3.48 7.04 5.25
C THR A 241 4.94 7.32 5.59
N SER A 242 5.49 6.69 6.63
CA SER A 242 6.93 6.78 6.96
C SER A 242 7.81 6.35 5.81
N TYR A 243 7.41 5.29 5.10
CA TYR A 243 8.16 4.77 3.96
C TYR A 243 8.13 5.72 2.76
N ALA A 244 6.96 6.29 2.44
CA ALA A 244 6.83 7.31 1.42
C ALA A 244 7.71 8.55 1.72
N VAL A 245 7.74 9.00 2.98
CA VAL A 245 8.61 10.10 3.43
C VAL A 245 10.09 9.74 3.33
N LEU A 246 10.47 8.52 3.69
CA LEU A 246 11.85 8.03 3.54
C LEU A 246 12.27 8.05 2.06
N LEU A 247 11.44 7.51 1.15
CA LEU A 247 11.73 7.50 -0.28
C LEU A 247 11.81 8.92 -0.86
N ASN A 248 10.93 9.83 -0.44
CA ASN A 248 11.01 11.23 -0.82
C ASN A 248 12.32 11.90 -0.37
N ASN A 249 12.82 11.54 0.81
CA ASN A 249 14.08 12.07 1.33
C ASN A 249 15.31 11.48 0.61
N LEU A 250 15.22 10.24 0.12
CA LEU A 250 16.28 9.56 -0.63
C LEU A 250 16.35 10.00 -2.10
N ILE A 251 15.21 10.31 -2.72
CA ILE A 251 15.10 10.59 -4.16
C ILE A 251 14.69 12.06 -4.34
N GLN A 252 15.67 12.97 -4.22
CA GLN A 252 15.42 14.41 -4.36
C GLN A 252 15.68 14.92 -5.78
N SER A 253 16.44 14.16 -6.56
CA SER A 253 16.88 14.54 -7.90
C SER A 253 16.95 13.34 -8.84
N GLY A 254 17.11 13.63 -10.15
CA GLY A 254 17.34 12.60 -11.15
C GLY A 254 18.59 11.78 -10.91
N THR A 255 19.65 12.40 -10.42
CA THR A 255 20.92 11.73 -10.11
C THR A 255 20.77 10.72 -8.98
N ASP A 256 19.92 11.01 -7.99
CA ASP A 256 19.64 10.07 -6.90
C ASP A 256 18.89 8.84 -7.43
N LEU A 257 17.90 9.06 -8.30
CA LEU A 257 17.17 7.98 -8.96
C LEU A 257 18.10 7.12 -9.82
N ASP A 258 18.90 7.73 -10.68
CA ASP A 258 19.80 7.00 -11.58
C ASP A 258 20.79 6.14 -10.79
N TYR A 259 21.30 6.66 -9.67
CA TYR A 259 22.15 5.91 -8.75
C TYR A 259 21.41 4.69 -8.16
N LEU A 260 20.18 4.85 -7.68
CA LEU A 260 19.40 3.73 -7.13
C LEU A 260 19.03 2.69 -8.20
N ARG A 261 18.80 3.11 -9.45
CA ARG A 261 18.58 2.22 -10.60
C ARG A 261 19.83 1.41 -10.92
N GLU A 262 21.00 2.05 -10.95
CA GLU A 262 22.28 1.37 -11.16
C GLU A 262 22.55 0.31 -10.08
N LYS A 263 22.11 0.56 -8.84
CA LYS A 263 22.21 -0.41 -7.74
C LYS A 263 21.10 -1.45 -7.70
N GLY A 264 20.15 -1.42 -8.64
CA GLY A 264 19.02 -2.34 -8.69
C GLY A 264 18.04 -2.19 -7.52
N ILE A 265 18.04 -1.03 -6.87
CA ILE A 265 17.15 -0.74 -5.73
C ILE A 265 15.80 -0.23 -6.21
N VAL A 266 15.77 0.59 -7.27
CA VAL A 266 14.52 1.13 -7.81
C VAL A 266 14.39 0.75 -9.29
N GLU A 267 13.25 0.18 -9.65
CA GLU A 267 12.83 -0.02 -11.03
C GLU A 267 11.55 0.78 -11.28
N CYS A 268 11.63 1.79 -12.16
CA CYS A 268 10.48 2.62 -12.50
C CYS A 268 10.52 3.09 -13.96
N PHE A 269 9.34 3.36 -14.52
CA PHE A 269 9.19 3.98 -15.85
C PHE A 269 9.19 5.52 -15.81
N LEU A 270 9.14 6.10 -14.61
CA LEU A 270 9.12 7.54 -14.40
C LEU A 270 10.47 8.19 -14.77
N SER A 271 10.40 9.39 -15.34
CA SER A 271 11.56 10.24 -15.53
C SER A 271 12.02 10.89 -14.22
N SER A 272 13.26 11.38 -14.21
CA SER A 272 13.86 12.13 -13.10
C SER A 272 13.03 13.32 -12.60
N LYS A 273 12.27 13.98 -13.47
CA LYS A 273 11.43 15.13 -13.09
C LYS A 273 10.11 14.69 -12.47
N GLU A 274 9.55 13.61 -12.98
CA GLU A 274 8.26 13.07 -12.51
C GLU A 274 8.39 12.43 -11.13
N ILE A 275 9.53 11.79 -10.82
CA ILE A 275 9.68 11.02 -9.58
C ILE A 275 9.65 11.89 -8.31
N HIS A 276 10.26 13.07 -8.34
CA HIS A 276 10.26 13.98 -7.19
C HIS A 276 8.85 14.50 -6.92
N VAL A 277 8.13 14.86 -7.99
CA VAL A 277 6.72 15.28 -7.89
C VAL A 277 5.86 14.12 -7.38
N PHE A 278 6.09 12.91 -7.90
CA PHE A 278 5.40 11.68 -7.50
C PHE A 278 5.50 11.48 -5.99
N PHE A 279 6.71 11.28 -5.43
CA PHE A 279 6.87 10.94 -4.02
C PHE A 279 6.37 12.04 -3.09
N ARG A 280 6.67 13.30 -3.40
CA ARG A 280 6.21 14.44 -2.61
C ARG A 280 4.69 14.51 -2.58
N SER A 281 4.02 14.19 -3.68
CA SER A 281 2.56 14.29 -3.79
C SER A 281 1.82 13.22 -2.98
N LEU A 282 2.46 12.08 -2.64
CA LEU A 282 1.80 10.92 -2.02
C LEU A 282 1.20 11.21 -0.65
N TYR A 283 1.80 12.13 0.13
CA TYR A 283 1.45 12.39 1.52
C TYR A 283 1.05 13.85 1.79
N ASN A 284 0.50 14.55 0.79
CA ASN A 284 -0.05 15.89 0.99
C ASN A 284 -1.25 15.86 1.95
N ASP A 285 -1.27 16.74 2.96
CA ASP A 285 -2.29 16.80 4.03
C ASP A 285 -2.48 15.50 4.80
N VAL A 286 -1.40 14.73 4.95
CA VAL A 286 -1.32 13.51 5.76
C VAL A 286 -0.60 13.84 7.06
N ASP A 287 -1.11 13.34 8.19
CA ASP A 287 -0.45 13.48 9.48
C ASP A 287 0.55 12.34 9.69
N LEU A 288 1.78 12.68 10.09
CA LEU A 288 2.82 11.72 10.39
C LEU A 288 3.19 11.85 11.86
N VAL A 289 2.50 11.07 12.69
CA VAL A 289 2.68 11.06 14.14
C VAL A 289 3.84 10.15 14.52
N TYR A 290 3.96 9.00 13.87
CA TYR A 290 4.94 7.96 14.19
C TYR A 290 5.87 7.66 13.02
N TYR A 291 6.99 8.38 12.96
CA TYR A 291 8.02 8.11 11.97
C TYR A 291 8.84 6.84 12.30
N THR A 292 8.55 5.75 11.58
CA THR A 292 9.14 4.41 11.80
C THR A 292 10.67 4.43 11.70
N TYR A 293 11.23 5.26 10.83
CA TYR A 293 12.68 5.30 10.54
C TYR A 293 13.44 6.33 11.38
N ALA A 294 12.84 6.89 12.45
CA ALA A 294 13.45 7.95 13.26
C ALA A 294 14.78 7.54 13.90
N SER A 295 14.93 6.30 14.36
CA SER A 295 16.20 5.79 14.91
C SER A 295 17.27 5.70 13.82
N MET A 296 16.92 5.10 12.69
CA MET A 296 17.81 4.95 11.55
C MET A 296 18.30 6.31 11.03
N SER A 297 17.40 7.28 10.84
CA SER A 297 17.76 8.64 10.43
C SER A 297 18.75 9.30 11.40
N ARG A 298 18.57 9.12 12.72
CA ARG A 298 19.53 9.62 13.73
C ARG A 298 20.89 8.95 13.64
N ASP A 299 20.94 7.65 13.34
CA ASP A 299 22.19 6.92 13.19
C ASP A 299 22.94 7.33 11.91
N ILE A 300 22.21 7.59 10.82
CA ILE A 300 22.76 8.17 9.59
C ILE A 300 23.33 9.56 9.86
N ASP A 301 22.57 10.42 10.54
CA ASP A 301 23.03 11.77 10.90
C ASP A 301 24.29 11.73 11.77
N ARG A 302 24.34 10.82 12.75
CA ARG A 302 25.52 10.62 13.60
C ARG A 302 26.73 10.16 12.78
N TYR A 303 26.53 9.22 11.86
CA TYR A 303 27.58 8.73 10.98
C TYR A 303 28.11 9.85 10.06
N CYS A 304 27.23 10.59 9.39
CA CYS A 304 27.58 11.70 8.50
C CYS A 304 28.28 12.87 9.22
N ARG A 305 27.94 13.11 10.49
CA ARG A 305 28.60 14.15 11.31
C ARG A 305 29.97 13.72 11.85
N SER A 306 30.27 12.42 11.89
CA SER A 306 31.54 11.93 12.38
C SER A 306 32.69 12.29 11.41
N HIS A 307 33.87 12.62 11.96
CA HIS A 307 34.98 13.13 11.16
C HIS A 307 35.49 12.11 10.15
N LEU A 308 35.66 10.84 10.54
CA LEU A 308 36.33 9.84 9.71
C LEU A 308 35.58 9.53 8.39
N PRO A 309 34.26 9.27 8.37
CA PRO A 309 33.50 9.10 7.13
C PRO A 309 33.45 10.37 6.29
N ARG A 310 33.35 11.54 6.92
CA ARG A 310 33.32 12.82 6.21
C ARG A 310 34.63 13.09 5.45
N TRP A 311 35.77 12.89 6.10
CA TRP A 311 37.08 13.00 5.46
C TRP A 311 37.27 11.93 4.38
N ARG A 312 36.81 10.70 4.62
CA ARG A 312 36.84 9.63 3.61
C ARG A 312 36.01 9.98 2.37
N ALA A 313 34.81 10.53 2.54
CA ALA A 313 33.94 10.95 1.45
C ALA A 313 34.62 12.05 0.63
N LEU A 314 35.11 13.13 1.26
CA LEU A 314 35.83 14.22 0.59
C LEU A 314 37.08 13.73 -0.18
N LEU A 315 37.87 12.84 0.43
CA LEU A 315 39.02 12.23 -0.25
C LEU A 315 38.61 11.44 -1.50
N LEU A 316 37.53 10.68 -1.44
CA LEU A 316 37.07 9.89 -2.59
C LEU A 316 36.43 10.76 -3.67
N THR A 317 35.60 11.74 -3.32
CA THR A 317 34.84 12.55 -4.28
C THR A 317 35.68 13.65 -4.93
N ASP A 318 36.56 14.30 -4.18
CA ASP A 318 37.24 15.52 -4.65
C ASP A 318 38.67 15.21 -5.07
N TYR A 319 39.32 14.28 -4.37
CA TYR A 319 40.74 14.01 -4.56
C TYR A 319 40.99 12.80 -5.46
N PHE A 320 40.28 11.68 -5.27
CA PHE A 320 40.45 10.47 -6.09
C PHE A 320 39.53 10.37 -7.31
N SER A 321 38.73 11.39 -7.60
CA SER A 321 37.93 11.49 -8.83
C SER A 321 38.75 11.97 -10.04
N ASN A 322 39.90 12.60 -9.81
CA ASN A 322 40.80 13.08 -10.86
C ASN A 322 42.03 12.16 -11.00
N PRO A 323 42.27 11.57 -12.19
CA PRO A 323 43.43 10.70 -12.44
C PRO A 323 44.77 11.33 -12.08
N TRP A 324 44.93 12.64 -12.31
CA TRP A 324 46.16 13.36 -12.00
C TRP A 324 46.40 13.54 -10.50
N SER A 325 45.32 13.69 -9.74
CA SER A 325 45.37 13.78 -8.28
C SER A 325 45.75 12.43 -7.66
N ILE A 326 45.25 11.31 -8.22
CA ILE A 326 45.69 9.96 -7.84
C ILE A 326 47.19 9.79 -8.10
N LEU A 327 47.67 10.18 -9.28
CA LEU A 327 49.08 10.02 -9.63
C LEU A 327 49.98 10.89 -8.73
N SER A 328 49.54 12.10 -8.43
CA SER A 328 50.23 13.02 -7.52
C SER A 328 50.31 12.46 -6.09
N PHE A 329 49.24 11.81 -5.62
CA PHE A 329 49.21 11.13 -4.33
C PHE A 329 50.19 9.97 -4.26
N ILE A 330 50.23 9.13 -5.30
CA ILE A 330 51.17 7.99 -5.38
C ILE A 330 52.61 8.50 -5.39
N ALA A 331 52.90 9.54 -6.18
CA ALA A 331 54.22 10.14 -6.23
C ALA A 331 54.64 10.72 -4.86
N ALA A 332 53.74 11.44 -4.17
CA ALA A 332 54.00 11.96 -2.84
C ALA A 332 54.25 10.84 -1.81
N LEU A 333 53.47 9.74 -1.86
CA LEU A 333 53.66 8.59 -0.98
C LEU A 333 55.03 7.91 -1.23
N LEU A 334 55.42 7.73 -2.50
CA LEU A 334 56.72 7.17 -2.87
C LEU A 334 57.87 8.06 -2.39
N LEU A 335 57.78 9.38 -2.56
CA LEU A 335 58.78 10.33 -2.06
C LEU A 335 58.90 10.27 -0.54
N LEU A 336 57.79 10.19 0.18
CA LEU A 336 57.79 10.03 1.64
C LEU A 336 58.47 8.73 2.06
N LEU A 337 58.16 7.62 1.39
CA LEU A 337 58.73 6.31 1.69
C LEU A 337 60.23 6.26 1.39
N LEU A 338 60.65 6.85 0.28
CA LEU A 338 62.07 7.01 -0.08
C LEU A 338 62.80 7.89 0.94
N SER A 339 62.22 9.02 1.33
CA SER A 339 62.81 9.90 2.33
C SER A 339 62.96 9.20 3.68
N PHE A 340 61.95 8.44 4.12
CA PHE A 340 62.01 7.63 5.34
C PHE A 340 63.09 6.56 5.28
N LEU A 341 63.19 5.82 4.16
CA LEU A 341 64.26 4.83 3.95
C LEU A 341 65.64 5.51 3.98
N GLN A 342 65.78 6.68 3.34
CA GLN A 342 67.02 7.45 3.36
C GLN A 342 67.42 7.86 4.78
N THR A 343 66.48 8.32 5.62
CA THR A 343 66.77 8.64 7.03
C THR A 343 67.15 7.38 7.80
N LEU A 344 66.47 6.26 7.57
CA LEU A 344 66.69 5.01 8.28
C LEU A 344 68.07 4.42 7.94
N PHE A 345 68.47 4.43 6.66
CA PHE A 345 69.83 4.06 6.25
C PHE A 345 70.89 5.02 6.79
N SER A 346 70.63 6.33 6.76
CA SER A 346 71.57 7.32 7.31
C SER A 346 71.82 7.12 8.80
N ILE A 347 70.80 6.76 9.58
CA ILE A 347 70.93 6.45 11.01
C ILE A 347 71.65 5.11 11.22
N ARG A 348 71.30 4.08 10.44
CA ARG A 348 71.85 2.73 10.61
C ARG A 348 73.31 2.60 10.17
N PHE A 349 73.79 3.47 9.30
CA PHE A 349 75.20 3.55 8.87
C PHE A 349 75.99 4.66 9.58
N ALA A 350 75.35 5.44 10.49
CA ALA A 350 76.01 6.44 11.33
C ALA A 350 76.28 5.96 12.77
N CYS A 351 75.80 4.78 13.16
CA CYS A 351 76.31 3.99 14.28
C CYS A 351 77.25 2.91 13.74
#